data_AF-A0A960L078-F1
#
_entry.id   AF-A0A960L078-F1
#
_cell.length_a   1.000
_cell.length_b   1.000
_cell.length_c   1.000
_cell.angle_alpha   90.00
_cell.angle_beta   90.00
_cell.angle_gamma   90.00
#
_symmetry.space_group_name_H-M   'P 1'
#
loop_
_entity.id
_entity.type
_entity.pdbx_description
1 polymer ?
#
loop_
_entity_poly.entity_id
_entity_poly.type
_entity_poly.pdbx_seq_one_letter_code
_entity_poly.pdbx_strand_id
1 'polypeptide(L)'
;MQPKKDSIIKIHTHPIKAALLGQNEPDPTEWMDCFHELPATSRQRYWVEQWAHNLQAGQSLQLSPSEQEIFYFWQGLSPQTYAQLGQTQSMTLDLPKNYPIDPFWQYWGRDGHHTTERIEDEHALSVLEAEHTICFRVQRKNQSLTIHWQGPFGYQVHQQMVRLLNLSFQAPNWPADLILSQSQDAAEATRPFLTRTVWEAILWVILGQQINLSFAYQMRSNLYRNLGQPVGHDLYAAPHPKSLLETPLETFRSWQISRQKASTLLAVAAVWPELAQLS
;
A
#
# COMPACT_ATOMS: atom_id res chain seq x y z
N MET A 1 40.05 -34.48 1.66
CA MET A 1 38.77 -33.80 1.93
C MET A 1 39.03 -32.30 1.92
N GLN A 2 38.71 -31.65 0.80
CA GLN A 2 38.71 -30.18 0.67
C GLN A 2 37.26 -29.71 0.62
N PRO A 3 36.90 -28.57 1.24
CA PRO A 3 35.55 -28.04 1.19
C PRO A 3 35.28 -27.43 -0.19
N LYS A 4 34.14 -27.79 -0.80
CA LYS A 4 33.62 -27.15 -2.01
C LYS A 4 33.31 -25.68 -1.69
N LYS A 5 34.09 -24.79 -2.30
CA LYS A 5 33.80 -23.36 -2.41
C LYS A 5 32.72 -23.12 -3.48
N ASP A 6 31.86 -22.16 -3.17
CA ASP A 6 31.12 -21.28 -4.09
C ASP A 6 30.06 -21.90 -5.01
N SER A 7 28.86 -22.12 -4.47
CA SER A 7 27.61 -21.92 -5.21
C SER A 7 26.95 -20.62 -4.76
N ILE A 8 27.56 -19.49 -5.16
CA ILE A 8 26.88 -18.20 -5.17
C ILE A 8 25.77 -18.32 -6.21
N ILE A 9 24.52 -18.25 -5.76
CA ILE A 9 23.36 -18.07 -6.63
C ILE A 9 23.60 -16.75 -7.37
N LYS A 10 24.01 -16.84 -8.65
CA LYS A 10 24.00 -15.70 -9.55
C LYS A 10 22.54 -15.35 -9.81
N ILE A 11 22.02 -14.39 -9.06
CA ILE A 11 20.77 -13.72 -9.41
C ILE A 11 21.09 -12.94 -10.69
N HIS A 12 20.72 -13.49 -11.84
CA HIS A 12 20.74 -12.72 -13.08
C HIS A 12 19.84 -11.50 -12.86
N THR A 13 20.45 -10.32 -12.93
CA THR A 13 19.72 -9.05 -12.93
C THR A 13 18.81 -9.04 -14.16
N HIS A 14 17.52 -9.28 -13.91
CA HIS A 14 16.49 -9.23 -14.93
C HIS A 14 16.54 -7.86 -15.63
N PRO A 15 16.44 -7.78 -16.97
CA PRO A 15 16.44 -6.51 -17.73
C PRO A 15 15.37 -5.51 -17.26
N ILE A 16 14.26 -6.00 -16.67
CA ILE A 16 13.24 -5.18 -15.99
C ILE A 16 13.86 -4.31 -14.88
N LYS A 17 14.88 -4.80 -14.18
CA LYS A 17 15.57 -4.05 -13.12
C LYS A 17 16.44 -2.92 -13.68
N ALA A 18 17.02 -3.07 -14.88
CA ALA A 18 17.81 -2.00 -15.51
C ALA A 18 16.91 -0.86 -16.00
N ALA A 19 15.75 -1.20 -16.57
CA ALA A 19 14.72 -0.25 -16.98
C ALA A 19 14.08 0.48 -15.78
N LEU A 20 13.76 -0.24 -14.70
CA LEU A 20 13.24 0.35 -13.45
C LEU A 20 14.28 1.21 -12.69
N LEU A 21 15.57 0.96 -12.91
CA LEU A 21 16.67 1.73 -12.31
C LEU A 21 17.17 2.87 -13.21
N GLY A 22 16.50 3.17 -14.32
CA GLY A 22 16.85 4.27 -15.23
C GLY A 22 18.21 4.12 -15.92
N GLN A 23 18.75 2.90 -16.00
CA GLN A 23 20.03 2.64 -16.65
C GLN A 23 19.79 2.01 -18.03
N ASN A 24 19.73 2.87 -19.05
CA ASN A 24 19.43 2.62 -20.45
C ASN A 24 17.99 2.16 -20.72
N GLU A 25 17.29 2.86 -21.63
CA GLU A 25 16.04 2.35 -22.19
C GLU A 25 16.35 1.04 -22.95
N PRO A 26 15.81 -0.11 -22.53
CA PRO A 26 15.98 -1.34 -23.28
C PRO A 26 15.34 -1.18 -24.67
N ASP A 27 15.88 -1.91 -25.65
CA ASP A 27 15.26 -2.03 -26.96
C ASP A 27 13.78 -2.46 -26.77
N PRO A 28 12.79 -1.74 -27.35
CA PRO A 28 11.37 -2.09 -27.24
C PRO A 28 11.06 -3.55 -27.56
N THR A 29 11.87 -4.17 -28.42
CA THR A 29 11.75 -5.57 -28.82
C THR A 29 12.18 -6.53 -27.69
N GLU A 30 13.28 -6.23 -26.99
CA GLU A 30 13.74 -7.02 -25.83
C GLU A 30 12.80 -6.90 -24.62
N TRP A 31 12.14 -5.74 -24.47
CA TRP A 31 11.13 -5.53 -23.44
C TRP A 31 9.88 -6.40 -23.65
N MET A 32 9.42 -6.52 -24.90
CA MET A 32 8.26 -7.35 -25.24
C MET A 32 8.51 -8.84 -24.99
N ASP A 33 9.69 -9.35 -25.32
CA ASP A 33 10.05 -10.75 -25.06
C ASP A 33 10.03 -11.04 -23.55
N CYS A 34 10.63 -10.16 -22.74
CA CYS A 34 10.59 -10.27 -21.28
C CYS A 34 9.16 -10.16 -20.71
N PHE A 35 8.32 -9.32 -21.31
CA PHE A 35 6.92 -9.18 -20.90
C PHE A 35 6.13 -10.47 -21.15
N HIS A 36 6.39 -11.17 -22.26
CA HIS A 36 5.76 -12.45 -22.59
C HIS A 36 6.20 -13.61 -21.68
N GLU A 37 7.35 -13.49 -21.00
CA GLU A 37 7.81 -14.46 -20.00
C GLU A 37 7.14 -14.27 -18.62
N LEU A 38 6.53 -13.11 -18.36
CA LEU A 38 5.84 -12.85 -17.09
C LEU A 38 4.60 -13.73 -16.92
N PRO A 39 4.27 -14.12 -15.67
CA PRO A 39 2.98 -14.74 -15.36
C PRO A 39 1.83 -13.90 -15.91
N ALA A 40 0.77 -14.57 -16.38
CA ALA A 40 -0.39 -13.90 -16.99
C ALA A 40 -0.98 -12.80 -16.09
N THR A 41 -0.95 -13.02 -14.78
CA THR A 41 -1.46 -12.08 -13.77
C THR A 41 -0.59 -10.84 -13.64
N SER A 42 0.74 -10.97 -13.73
CA SER A 42 1.67 -9.84 -13.79
C SER A 42 1.46 -9.00 -15.06
N ARG A 43 1.23 -9.64 -16.21
CA ARG A 43 0.90 -8.92 -17.46
C ARG A 43 -0.43 -8.19 -17.38
N GLN A 44 -1.46 -8.83 -16.83
CA GLN A 44 -2.77 -8.19 -16.62
C GLN A 44 -2.64 -6.96 -15.74
N ARG A 45 -1.91 -7.08 -14.61
CA ARG A 45 -1.66 -5.97 -13.70
C ARG A 45 -0.99 -4.79 -14.41
N TYR A 46 0.06 -5.05 -15.19
CA TYR A 46 0.72 -4.00 -15.98
C TYR A 46 -0.27 -3.26 -16.88
N TRP A 47 -1.10 -3.99 -17.63
CA TRP A 47 -2.09 -3.36 -18.51
C TRP A 47 -3.14 -2.57 -17.75
N VAL A 48 -3.61 -3.06 -16.59
CA VAL A 48 -4.53 -2.31 -15.73
C VAL A 48 -3.90 -1.01 -15.23
N GLU A 49 -2.64 -1.03 -14.83
CA GLU A 49 -1.91 0.17 -14.40
C GLU A 49 -1.79 1.17 -15.56
N GLN A 50 -1.50 0.71 -16.79
CA GLN A 50 -1.49 1.55 -17.99
C GLN A 50 -2.88 2.13 -18.31
N TRP A 51 -3.93 1.32 -18.26
CA TRP A 51 -5.29 1.80 -18.49
C TRP A 51 -5.71 2.83 -17.44
N ALA A 52 -5.41 2.58 -16.17
CA ALA A 52 -5.71 3.49 -15.08
C ALA A 52 -4.98 4.84 -15.25
N HIS A 53 -3.71 4.80 -15.67
CA HIS A 53 -2.94 6.01 -15.98
C HIS A 53 -3.59 6.81 -17.12
N ASN A 54 -3.96 6.15 -18.21
CA ASN A 54 -4.60 6.81 -19.36
C ASN A 54 -5.97 7.41 -19.01
N LEU A 55 -6.81 6.68 -18.25
CA LEU A 55 -8.10 7.20 -17.77
C LEU A 55 -7.92 8.41 -16.85
N GLN A 56 -6.93 8.37 -15.96
CA GLN A 56 -6.59 9.49 -15.08
C GLN A 56 -6.12 10.71 -15.88
N ALA A 57 -5.39 10.50 -16.98
CA ALA A 57 -4.99 11.55 -17.93
C ALA A 57 -6.16 12.06 -18.81
N GLY A 58 -7.38 11.55 -18.62
CA GLY A 58 -8.58 11.97 -19.37
C GLY A 58 -8.70 11.33 -20.75
N GLN A 59 -7.91 10.30 -21.06
CA GLN A 59 -8.03 9.59 -22.32
C GLN A 59 -9.25 8.66 -22.33
N SER A 60 -9.93 8.59 -23.48
CA SER A 60 -10.99 7.62 -23.69
C SER A 60 -10.39 6.28 -24.10
N LEU A 61 -10.68 5.22 -23.34
CA LEU A 61 -10.28 3.84 -23.68
C LEU A 61 -11.49 3.02 -24.13
N GLN A 62 -11.32 2.27 -25.22
CA GLN A 62 -12.29 1.27 -25.67
C GLN A 62 -11.80 -0.11 -25.24
N LEU A 63 -12.15 -0.49 -24.01
CA LEU A 63 -11.83 -1.82 -23.48
C LEU A 63 -12.90 -2.82 -23.90
N SER A 64 -12.49 -4.00 -24.36
CA SER A 64 -13.36 -5.16 -24.59
C SER A 64 -14.00 -5.64 -23.28
N PRO A 65 -15.08 -6.44 -23.32
CA PRO A 65 -15.75 -6.92 -22.10
C PRO A 65 -14.80 -7.64 -21.11
N SER A 66 -13.89 -8.48 -21.62
CA SER A 66 -12.90 -9.17 -20.77
C SER A 66 -11.88 -8.21 -20.15
N GLU A 67 -11.46 -7.16 -20.87
CA GLU A 67 -10.56 -6.13 -20.32
C GLU A 67 -11.26 -5.28 -19.26
N GLN A 68 -12.56 -5.00 -19.43
CA GLN A 68 -13.37 -4.34 -18.41
C GLN A 68 -13.50 -5.18 -17.13
N GLU A 69 -13.71 -6.50 -17.27
CA GLU A 69 -13.73 -7.44 -16.15
C GLU A 69 -12.38 -7.51 -15.43
N ILE A 70 -11.28 -7.57 -16.18
CA ILE A 70 -9.93 -7.54 -15.61
C ILE A 70 -9.70 -6.23 -14.86
N PHE A 71 -10.04 -5.08 -15.46
CA PHE A 71 -9.90 -3.78 -14.80
C PHE A 71 -10.71 -3.73 -13.50
N TYR A 72 -11.98 -4.17 -13.54
CA TYR A 72 -12.84 -4.24 -12.37
C TYR A 72 -12.28 -5.15 -11.28
N PHE A 73 -11.76 -6.32 -11.65
CA PHE A 73 -11.15 -7.26 -10.70
C PHE A 73 -9.99 -6.63 -9.90
N TRP A 74 -9.11 -5.90 -10.58
CA TRP A 74 -7.93 -5.30 -9.95
C TRP A 74 -8.24 -3.98 -9.23
N GLN A 75 -9.20 -3.19 -9.71
CA GLN A 75 -9.49 -1.84 -9.22
C GLN A 75 -10.74 -1.73 -8.35
N GLY A 76 -11.61 -2.74 -8.34
CA GLY A 76 -12.91 -2.69 -7.64
C GLY A 76 -13.89 -1.65 -8.21
N LEU A 77 -13.60 -1.11 -9.41
CA LEU A 77 -14.39 -0.10 -10.12
C LEU A 77 -14.42 -0.40 -11.61
N SER A 78 -15.51 -0.02 -12.28
CA SER A 78 -15.53 -0.01 -13.75
C SER A 78 -14.58 1.07 -14.30
N PRO A 79 -14.06 0.91 -15.52
CA PRO A 79 -13.25 1.96 -16.18
C PRO A 79 -13.97 3.31 -16.23
N GLN A 80 -15.28 3.31 -16.46
CA GLN A 80 -16.10 4.52 -16.57
C GLN A 80 -16.20 5.24 -15.21
N THR A 81 -16.44 4.50 -14.13
CA THR A 81 -16.48 5.07 -12.78
C THR A 81 -15.09 5.55 -12.34
N TYR A 82 -14.04 4.80 -12.67
CA TYR A 82 -12.66 5.19 -12.38
C TYR A 82 -12.28 6.52 -13.05
N ALA A 83 -12.61 6.69 -14.33
CA ALA A 83 -12.32 7.94 -15.07
C ALA A 83 -13.01 9.19 -14.48
N GLN A 84 -14.05 9.01 -13.67
CA GLN A 84 -14.79 10.09 -13.03
C GLN A 84 -14.26 10.46 -11.64
N LEU A 85 -13.26 9.74 -11.10
CA LEU A 85 -12.76 9.98 -9.74
C LEU A 85 -12.19 11.39 -9.54
N GLY A 86 -11.62 12.00 -10.59
CA GLY A 86 -11.15 13.39 -10.53
C GLY A 86 -12.26 14.45 -10.47
N GLN A 87 -13.52 14.07 -10.74
CA GLN A 87 -14.68 14.96 -10.82
C GLN A 87 -15.75 14.65 -9.75
N THR A 88 -15.53 13.61 -8.95
CA THR A 88 -16.46 13.16 -7.92
C THR A 88 -15.84 13.30 -6.54
N GLN A 89 -16.67 13.18 -5.51
CA GLN A 89 -16.27 13.24 -4.09
C GLN A 89 -16.69 11.97 -3.34
N SER A 90 -17.10 10.94 -4.07
CA SER A 90 -17.48 9.66 -3.51
C SER A 90 -17.29 8.53 -4.50
N MET A 91 -16.95 7.35 -4.01
CA MET A 91 -16.94 6.10 -4.77
C MET A 91 -17.48 4.98 -3.92
N THR A 92 -17.92 3.90 -4.56
CA THR A 92 -18.20 2.63 -3.88
C THR A 92 -17.29 1.56 -4.45
N LEU A 93 -16.49 0.94 -3.59
CA LEU A 93 -15.68 -0.21 -3.92
C LEU A 93 -16.45 -1.47 -3.56
N ASP A 94 -16.74 -2.29 -4.57
CA ASP A 94 -17.25 -3.63 -4.34
C ASP A 94 -16.08 -4.55 -4.04
N LEU A 95 -16.21 -5.30 -2.95
CA LEU A 95 -15.21 -6.26 -2.54
C LEU A 95 -15.49 -7.61 -3.18
N PRO A 96 -14.45 -8.41 -3.46
CA PRO A 96 -14.63 -9.80 -3.86
C PRO A 96 -15.57 -10.55 -2.91
N LYS A 97 -16.37 -11.48 -3.44
CA LYS A 97 -17.39 -12.21 -2.66
C LYS A 97 -16.88 -12.77 -1.34
N ASN A 98 -15.64 -13.28 -1.33
CA ASN A 98 -15.00 -13.91 -0.18
C ASN A 98 -14.01 -12.98 0.55
N TYR A 99 -14.06 -11.67 0.29
CA TYR A 99 -13.20 -10.71 0.95
C TYR A 99 -13.46 -10.71 2.46
N PRO A 100 -12.42 -10.81 3.32
CA PRO A 100 -12.57 -10.86 4.76
C PRO A 100 -12.81 -9.46 5.34
N ILE A 101 -13.99 -8.87 5.07
CA ILE A 101 -14.29 -7.48 5.44
C ILE A 101 -14.33 -7.27 6.96
N ASP A 102 -14.86 -8.24 7.73
CA ASP A 102 -14.90 -8.16 9.20
C ASP A 102 -13.48 -8.24 9.81
N PRO A 103 -12.62 -9.20 9.44
CA PRO A 103 -11.21 -9.20 9.83
C PRO A 103 -10.47 -7.92 9.42
N PHE A 104 -10.70 -7.39 8.21
CA PHE A 104 -10.12 -6.12 7.77
C PHE A 104 -10.53 -4.98 8.70
N TRP A 105 -11.81 -4.87 8.99
CA TRP A 105 -12.36 -3.79 9.81
C TRP A 105 -11.79 -3.82 11.24
N GLN A 106 -11.71 -5.01 11.83
CA GLN A 106 -11.09 -5.21 13.15
C GLN A 106 -9.59 -4.90 13.12
N TYR A 107 -8.89 -5.35 12.09
CA TYR A 107 -7.46 -5.09 11.92
C TYR A 107 -7.17 -3.60 11.75
N TRP A 108 -7.99 -2.90 10.98
CA TRP A 108 -7.81 -1.48 10.71
C TRP A 108 -8.09 -0.64 11.97
N GLY A 109 -9.08 -1.03 12.78
CA GLY A 109 -9.43 -0.35 14.02
C GLY A 109 -8.62 -0.76 15.26
N ARG A 110 -7.59 -1.60 15.13
CA ARG A 110 -6.88 -2.17 16.28
C ARG A 110 -5.95 -1.19 17.02
N ASP A 111 -5.60 -0.05 16.41
CA ASP A 111 -4.87 1.03 17.11
C ASP A 111 -5.83 1.84 17.99
N GLY A 112 -5.77 1.61 19.30
CA GLY A 112 -6.57 2.36 20.28
C GLY A 112 -6.17 3.83 20.44
N HIS A 113 -5.05 4.29 19.85
CA HIS A 113 -4.69 5.70 19.86
C HIS A 113 -5.29 6.51 18.70
N HIS A 114 -5.92 5.83 17.74
CA HIS A 114 -6.59 6.45 16.58
C HIS A 114 -5.72 7.47 15.85
N THR A 115 -4.45 7.14 15.63
CA THR A 115 -3.45 8.13 15.16
C THR A 115 -3.67 8.50 13.70
N THR A 116 -3.97 7.51 12.87
CA THR A 116 -4.03 7.62 11.39
C THR A 116 -5.38 7.18 10.83
N GLU A 117 -6.15 6.47 11.64
CA GLU A 117 -7.50 6.04 11.37
C GLU A 117 -8.31 6.05 12.67
N ARG A 118 -9.61 6.25 12.55
CA ARG A 118 -10.56 6.07 13.64
C ARG A 118 -11.74 5.27 13.12
N ILE A 119 -12.08 4.18 13.82
CA ILE A 119 -13.19 3.31 13.44
C ILE A 119 -14.28 3.41 14.50
N GLU A 120 -15.51 3.64 14.04
CA GLU A 120 -16.72 3.82 14.84
C GLU A 120 -17.85 3.02 14.16
N ASP A 121 -18.16 1.83 14.70
CA ASP A 121 -19.15 0.91 14.16
C ASP A 121 -18.94 0.61 12.66
N GLU A 122 -19.84 1.09 11.79
CA GLU A 122 -19.79 0.92 10.34
C GLU A 122 -19.09 2.07 9.60
N HIS A 123 -18.49 3.02 10.33
CA HIS A 123 -17.78 4.17 9.78
C HIS A 123 -16.32 4.18 10.19
N ALA A 124 -15.48 4.70 9.30
CA ALA A 124 -14.10 5.01 9.60
C ALA A 124 -13.73 6.38 9.05
N LEU A 125 -12.84 7.07 9.76
CA LEU A 125 -12.06 8.19 9.24
C LEU A 125 -10.65 7.71 8.99
N SER A 126 -10.05 8.16 7.89
CA SER A 126 -8.69 7.80 7.52
C SER A 126 -7.98 8.99 6.90
N VAL A 127 -6.67 9.04 7.12
CA VAL A 127 -5.80 10.01 6.48
C VAL A 127 -5.37 9.53 5.10
N LEU A 128 -5.44 10.40 4.11
CA LEU A 128 -4.72 10.25 2.84
C LEU A 128 -3.29 10.76 3.00
N GLU A 129 -2.31 9.92 2.67
CA GLU A 129 -0.89 10.31 2.64
C GLU A 129 -0.43 10.46 1.17
N ALA A 130 -0.55 11.68 0.65
CA ALA A 130 -0.06 12.08 -0.67
C ALA A 130 0.65 13.45 -0.57
N GLU A 131 0.92 14.12 -1.70
CA GLU A 131 1.41 15.53 -1.71
C GLU A 131 0.51 16.46 -0.89
N HIS A 132 -0.79 16.13 -0.86
CA HIS A 132 -1.78 16.76 0.00
C HIS A 132 -2.33 15.73 0.99
N THR A 133 -2.43 16.15 2.24
CA THR A 133 -2.98 15.36 3.33
C THR A 133 -4.41 15.79 3.61
N ILE A 134 -5.34 14.84 3.45
CA ILE A 134 -6.76 15.05 3.74
C ILE A 134 -7.27 13.95 4.66
N CYS A 135 -8.38 14.24 5.34
CA CYS A 135 -9.21 13.21 5.97
C CYS A 135 -10.32 12.79 5.00
N PHE A 136 -10.55 11.49 4.87
CA PHE A 136 -11.69 10.94 4.15
C PHE A 136 -12.48 9.98 5.04
N ARG A 137 -13.74 9.76 4.69
CA ARG A 137 -14.66 8.87 5.41
C ARG A 137 -14.87 7.60 4.61
N VAL A 138 -14.89 6.47 5.30
CA VAL A 138 -15.30 5.18 4.75
C VAL A 138 -16.52 4.70 5.51
N GLN A 139 -17.52 4.23 4.79
CA GLN A 139 -18.69 3.57 5.34
C GLN A 139 -18.71 2.13 4.82
N ARG A 140 -18.83 1.18 5.74
CA ARG A 140 -19.01 -0.22 5.42
C ARG A 140 -20.48 -0.54 5.21
N LYS A 141 -20.78 -1.33 4.18
CA LYS A 141 -22.11 -1.89 3.96
C LYS A 141 -22.00 -3.22 3.22
N ASN A 142 -22.34 -4.31 3.89
CA ASN A 142 -22.23 -5.67 3.35
C ASN A 142 -20.81 -5.94 2.81
N GLN A 143 -20.67 -6.32 1.54
CA GLN A 143 -19.39 -6.52 0.84
C GLN A 143 -18.95 -5.32 -0.01
N SER A 144 -19.31 -4.11 0.41
CA SER A 144 -18.89 -2.89 -0.27
C SER A 144 -18.44 -1.83 0.74
N LEU A 145 -17.54 -0.96 0.30
CA LEU A 145 -17.11 0.23 1.03
C LEU A 145 -17.50 1.46 0.23
N THR A 146 -18.27 2.36 0.83
CA THR A 146 -18.53 3.68 0.25
C THR A 146 -17.57 4.68 0.87
N ILE A 147 -16.81 5.38 0.04
CA ILE A 147 -15.76 6.30 0.46
C ILE A 147 -16.14 7.70 0.03
N HIS A 148 -15.99 8.67 0.93
CA HIS A 148 -16.27 10.09 0.71
C HIS A 148 -15.05 10.93 1.04
N TRP A 149 -14.71 11.88 0.18
CA TRP A 149 -13.58 12.80 0.35
C TRP A 149 -13.98 14.22 -0.07
N GLN A 150 -13.06 15.17 0.12
CA GLN A 150 -13.21 16.54 -0.37
C GLN A 150 -12.02 16.91 -1.24
N GLY A 151 -12.25 17.71 -2.29
CA GLY A 151 -11.21 18.12 -3.23
C GLY A 151 -10.92 17.09 -4.33
N PRO A 152 -9.93 17.36 -5.21
CA PRO A 152 -9.67 16.60 -6.43
C PRO A 152 -8.81 15.34 -6.18
N PHE A 153 -9.02 14.64 -5.06
CA PHE A 153 -8.14 13.56 -4.58
C PHE A 153 -8.70 12.14 -4.82
N GLY A 154 -9.70 11.99 -5.69
CA GLY A 154 -10.40 10.71 -5.86
C GLY A 154 -9.49 9.57 -6.28
N TYR A 155 -8.53 9.82 -7.17
CA TYR A 155 -7.56 8.80 -7.61
C TYR A 155 -6.64 8.37 -6.48
N GLN A 156 -6.11 9.30 -5.68
CA GLN A 156 -5.21 8.99 -4.57
C GLN A 156 -5.95 8.25 -3.45
N VAL A 157 -7.19 8.65 -3.14
CA VAL A 157 -8.04 7.95 -2.17
C VAL A 157 -8.34 6.52 -2.65
N HIS A 158 -8.65 6.34 -3.93
CA HIS A 158 -8.84 5.03 -4.55
C HIS A 158 -7.60 4.14 -4.43
N GLN A 159 -6.45 4.63 -4.88
CA GLN A 159 -5.18 3.90 -4.83
C GLN A 159 -4.83 3.48 -3.40
N GLN A 160 -5.00 4.37 -2.42
CA GLN A 160 -4.75 4.06 -1.02
C GLN A 160 -5.71 2.96 -0.51
N MET A 161 -7.00 3.03 -0.85
CA MET A 161 -7.97 2.02 -0.43
C MET A 161 -7.71 0.66 -1.08
N VAL A 162 -7.46 0.62 -2.39
CA VAL A 162 -7.09 -0.63 -3.10
C VAL A 162 -5.84 -1.27 -2.48
N ARG A 163 -4.85 -0.45 -2.10
CA ARG A 163 -3.64 -0.89 -1.42
C ARG A 163 -3.94 -1.43 -0.02
N LEU A 164 -4.62 -0.67 0.83
CA LEU A 164 -4.98 -1.06 2.20
C LEU A 164 -5.71 -2.40 2.22
N LEU A 165 -6.71 -2.52 1.34
CA LEU A 165 -7.51 -3.73 1.17
C LEU A 165 -6.70 -4.85 0.50
N ASN A 166 -5.58 -4.50 -0.11
CA ASN A 166 -4.70 -5.36 -0.88
C ASN A 166 -5.47 -6.10 -1.97
N LEU A 167 -6.38 -5.44 -2.71
CA LEU A 167 -7.30 -6.11 -3.67
C LEU A 167 -6.55 -6.93 -4.73
N SER A 168 -5.31 -6.55 -5.02
CA SER A 168 -4.39 -7.26 -5.92
C SER A 168 -3.81 -8.58 -5.38
N PHE A 169 -4.08 -8.95 -4.12
CA PHE A 169 -3.53 -10.18 -3.55
C PHE A 169 -4.11 -11.41 -4.23
N GLN A 170 -3.21 -12.26 -4.70
CA GLN A 170 -3.52 -13.61 -5.16
C GLN A 170 -2.90 -14.56 -4.15
N ALA A 171 -3.73 -15.42 -3.57
CA ALA A 171 -3.23 -16.48 -2.72
C ALA A 171 -2.22 -17.31 -3.52
N PRO A 172 -1.00 -17.53 -3.01
CA PRO A 172 -0.08 -18.42 -3.68
C PRO A 172 -0.69 -19.83 -3.71
N ASN A 173 -0.23 -20.66 -4.65
CA ASN A 173 -0.53 -22.08 -4.64
C ASN A 173 0.16 -22.71 -3.42
N TRP A 174 -0.51 -22.68 -2.27
CA TRP A 174 -0.01 -23.26 -1.04
C TRP A 174 0.17 -24.78 -1.24
N PRO A 175 1.32 -25.35 -0.85
CA PRO A 175 1.48 -26.80 -0.79
C PRO A 175 0.33 -27.46 -0.03
N ALA A 176 -0.19 -28.58 -0.56
CA ALA A 176 -1.38 -29.27 -0.06
C ALA A 176 -1.25 -29.82 1.38
N ASP A 177 -0.04 -29.82 1.93
CA ASP A 177 0.30 -30.23 3.29
C ASP A 177 0.28 -29.08 4.31
N LEU A 178 0.16 -27.82 3.87
CA LEU A 178 -0.03 -26.69 4.78
C LEU A 178 -1.48 -26.64 5.27
N ILE A 179 -1.67 -26.30 6.54
CA ILE A 179 -3.01 -26.09 7.15
C ILE A 179 -3.83 -25.05 6.34
N LEU A 180 -3.16 -24.14 5.63
CA LEU A 180 -3.76 -23.10 4.79
C LEU A 180 -4.26 -23.61 3.42
N SER A 181 -3.97 -24.84 3.03
CA SER A 181 -4.35 -25.41 1.73
C SER A 181 -5.77 -25.98 1.66
N GLN A 182 -6.55 -25.83 2.73
CA GLN A 182 -7.88 -26.45 2.85
C GLN A 182 -8.89 -25.92 1.80
N SER A 183 -8.67 -24.73 1.21
CA SER A 183 -9.29 -24.27 -0.05
C SER A 183 -8.71 -22.93 -0.51
N GLN A 184 -8.87 -22.58 -1.80
CA GLN A 184 -8.52 -21.26 -2.32
C GLN A 184 -9.32 -20.14 -1.63
N ASP A 185 -10.58 -20.40 -1.30
CA ASP A 185 -11.44 -19.49 -0.53
C ASP A 185 -10.88 -19.23 0.88
N ALA A 186 -10.38 -20.27 1.56
CA ALA A 186 -9.72 -20.11 2.85
C ALA A 186 -8.40 -19.33 2.74
N ALA A 187 -7.64 -19.52 1.66
CA ALA A 187 -6.41 -18.78 1.43
C ALA A 187 -6.67 -17.29 1.11
N GLU A 188 -7.72 -16.97 0.34
CA GLU A 188 -8.13 -15.59 0.08
C GLU A 188 -8.66 -14.88 1.34
N ALA A 189 -9.32 -15.62 2.24
CA ALA A 189 -9.72 -15.11 3.56
C ALA A 189 -8.52 -14.81 4.48
N THR A 190 -7.32 -15.31 4.18
CA THR A 190 -6.07 -15.03 4.92
C THR A 190 -5.21 -13.92 4.31
N ARG A 191 -5.80 -13.13 3.39
CA ARG A 191 -5.13 -11.99 2.73
C ARG A 191 -4.46 -11.06 3.74
N PRO A 192 -3.18 -10.71 3.55
CA PRO A 192 -2.54 -9.69 4.38
C PRO A 192 -3.07 -8.31 4.02
N PHE A 193 -3.42 -7.52 5.04
CA PHE A 193 -3.75 -6.11 4.89
C PHE A 193 -2.46 -5.28 4.90
N LEU A 194 -2.39 -4.26 4.05
CA LEU A 194 -1.21 -3.43 3.89
C LEU A 194 -1.34 -2.12 4.67
N THR A 195 -0.23 -1.39 4.78
CA THR A 195 -0.21 0.01 5.23
C THR A 195 -0.55 0.95 4.07
N ARG A 196 -0.89 2.20 4.40
CA ARG A 196 -1.32 3.22 3.42
C ARG A 196 -0.19 3.57 2.46
N THR A 197 1.03 3.64 2.98
CA THR A 197 2.24 3.94 2.20
C THR A 197 3.36 2.95 2.53
N VAL A 198 4.34 2.84 1.63
CA VAL A 198 5.59 2.10 1.92
C VAL A 198 6.37 2.79 3.04
N TRP A 199 6.34 4.13 3.07
CA TRP A 199 6.96 4.92 4.13
C TRP A 199 6.43 4.54 5.51
N GLU A 200 5.11 4.54 5.67
CA GLU A 200 4.45 4.11 6.91
C GLU A 200 4.83 2.68 7.28
N ALA A 201 4.92 1.76 6.31
CA ALA A 201 5.32 0.38 6.55
C ALA A 201 6.71 0.31 7.22
N ILE A 202 7.66 1.09 6.71
CA ILE A 202 9.03 1.10 7.21
C ILE A 202 9.09 1.71 8.61
N LEU A 203 8.40 2.84 8.84
CA LEU A 203 8.27 3.42 10.17
C LEU A 203 7.73 2.38 11.15
N TRP A 204 6.66 1.68 10.78
CA TRP A 204 6.03 0.66 11.61
C TRP A 204 6.97 -0.51 11.94
N VAL A 205 7.70 -1.02 10.94
CA VAL A 205 8.67 -2.10 11.11
C VAL A 205 9.77 -1.69 12.09
N ILE A 206 10.30 -0.46 12.00
CA ILE A 206 11.36 0.03 12.90
C ILE A 206 10.83 0.22 14.32
N LEU A 207 9.65 0.84 14.46
CA LEU A 207 9.04 1.12 15.77
C LEU A 207 8.67 -0.18 16.50
N GLY A 208 8.17 -1.18 15.78
CA GLY A 208 7.71 -2.46 16.33
C GLY A 208 8.81 -3.45 16.74
N GLN A 209 10.09 -3.16 16.50
CA GLN A 209 11.17 -4.11 16.79
C GLN A 209 11.27 -4.44 18.28
N GLN A 210 11.29 -5.74 18.59
CA GLN A 210 11.56 -6.32 19.92
C GLN A 210 10.65 -5.79 21.04
N ILE A 211 9.39 -5.47 20.74
CA ILE A 211 8.41 -4.96 21.71
C ILE A 211 7.04 -5.58 21.46
N ASN A 212 6.13 -5.42 22.43
CA ASN A 212 4.73 -5.78 22.24
C ASN A 212 4.00 -4.75 21.36
N LEU A 213 2.85 -5.15 20.83
CA LEU A 213 2.06 -4.36 19.89
C LEU A 213 1.51 -3.06 20.51
N SER A 214 1.01 -3.11 21.75
CA SER A 214 0.48 -1.93 22.45
C SER A 214 1.54 -0.84 22.61
N PHE A 215 2.78 -1.22 22.94
CA PHE A 215 3.89 -0.27 23.06
C PHE A 215 4.32 0.27 21.68
N ALA A 216 4.24 -0.54 20.62
CA ALA A 216 4.48 -0.07 19.26
C ALA A 216 3.46 1.01 18.84
N TYR A 217 2.18 0.81 19.17
CA TYR A 217 1.13 1.81 18.92
C TYR A 217 1.38 3.11 19.68
N GLN A 218 1.70 3.04 20.97
CA GLN A 218 2.03 4.23 21.76
C GLN A 218 3.21 5.00 21.15
N MET A 219 4.27 4.29 20.74
CA MET A 219 5.46 4.89 20.15
C MET A 219 5.16 5.54 18.79
N ARG A 220 4.38 4.88 17.92
CA ARG A 220 3.87 5.47 16.67
C ARG A 220 3.07 6.71 16.97
N SER A 221 2.14 6.64 17.90
CA SER A 221 1.26 7.75 18.24
C SER A 221 2.07 8.96 18.74
N ASN A 222 3.07 8.76 19.59
CA ASN A 222 3.97 9.83 20.02
C ASN A 222 4.73 10.43 18.83
N LEU A 223 5.31 9.60 17.95
CA LEU A 223 6.05 10.08 16.79
C LEU A 223 5.16 10.94 15.87
N TYR A 224 3.97 10.44 15.53
CA TYR A 224 3.05 11.09 14.60
C TYR A 224 2.44 12.35 15.18
N ARG A 225 2.08 12.38 16.46
CA ARG A 225 1.57 13.62 17.08
C ARG A 225 2.62 14.72 17.18
N ASN A 226 3.90 14.37 17.29
CA ASN A 226 4.98 15.35 17.40
C ASN A 226 5.53 15.81 16.04
N LEU A 227 5.58 14.93 15.03
CA LEU A 227 6.23 15.20 13.75
C LEU A 227 5.33 14.99 12.52
N GLY A 228 4.18 14.36 12.69
CA GLY A 228 3.21 14.13 11.62
C GLY A 228 2.39 15.37 11.32
N GLN A 229 1.84 15.42 10.10
CA GLN A 229 0.98 16.53 9.69
C GLN A 229 -0.45 16.31 10.19
N PRO A 230 -1.05 17.23 10.96
CA PRO A 230 -2.44 17.09 11.39
C PRO A 230 -3.38 17.27 10.20
N VAL A 231 -4.42 16.43 10.13
CA VAL A 231 -5.41 16.45 9.03
C VAL A 231 -6.85 16.67 9.50
N GLY A 232 -7.02 17.07 10.76
CA GLY A 232 -8.31 17.22 11.43
C GLY A 232 -8.72 15.96 12.21
N HIS A 233 -9.75 16.09 13.05
CA HIS A 233 -10.29 15.00 13.87
C HIS A 233 -9.28 14.31 14.80
N ASP A 234 -8.19 14.99 15.21
CA ASP A 234 -7.07 14.39 15.95
C ASP A 234 -6.35 13.25 15.19
N LEU A 235 -6.42 13.29 13.85
CA LEU A 235 -5.68 12.39 12.97
C LEU A 235 -4.44 13.08 12.42
N TYR A 236 -3.39 12.29 12.21
CA TYR A 236 -2.07 12.72 11.76
C TYR A 236 -1.58 11.84 10.63
N ALA A 237 -1.09 12.46 9.56
CA ALA A 237 -0.31 11.78 8.54
C ALA A 237 1.08 11.41 9.07
N ALA A 238 1.71 10.41 8.44
CA ALA A 238 3.09 10.03 8.73
C ALA A 238 4.04 11.23 8.67
N PRO A 239 5.02 11.29 9.59
CA PRO A 239 6.01 12.35 9.58
C PRO A 239 6.79 12.34 8.27
N HIS A 240 6.98 13.51 7.67
CA HIS A 240 7.80 13.61 6.48
C HIS A 240 9.26 13.26 6.83
N PRO A 241 10.01 12.56 5.95
CA PRO A 241 11.42 12.21 6.21
C PRO A 241 12.28 13.40 6.64
N LYS A 242 12.06 14.56 6.02
CA LYS A 242 12.73 15.83 6.39
C LYS A 242 12.51 16.21 7.86
N SER A 243 11.29 16.06 8.37
CA SER A 243 10.95 16.37 9.77
C SER A 243 11.68 15.44 10.75
N LEU A 244 11.92 14.18 10.37
CA LEU A 244 12.77 13.28 11.16
C LEU A 244 14.21 13.79 11.18
N LEU A 245 14.78 14.13 10.02
CA LEU A 245 16.17 14.59 9.89
C LEU A 245 16.45 15.91 10.64
N GLU A 246 15.46 16.78 10.76
CA GLU A 246 15.55 18.03 11.52
C GLU A 246 15.39 17.84 13.04
N THR A 247 15.00 16.64 13.48
CA THR A 247 14.79 16.33 14.90
C THR A 247 16.09 15.86 15.55
N PRO A 248 16.55 16.49 16.65
CA PRO A 248 17.71 16.03 17.41
C PRO A 248 17.52 14.59 17.92
N LEU A 249 18.57 13.76 17.80
CA LEU A 249 18.53 12.34 18.20
C LEU A 249 18.03 12.12 19.63
N GLU A 250 18.39 13.00 20.56
CA GLU A 250 17.99 12.89 21.97
C GLU A 250 16.50 13.18 22.21
N THR A 251 15.85 13.96 21.33
CA THR A 251 14.40 14.27 21.42
C THR A 251 13.55 13.01 21.30
N PHE A 252 13.95 12.07 20.44
CA PHE A 252 13.24 10.80 20.23
C PHE A 252 13.04 10.00 21.54
N ARG A 253 13.96 10.14 22.50
CA ARG A 253 13.84 9.45 23.80
C ARG A 253 12.65 9.96 24.61
N SER A 254 12.29 11.23 24.49
CA SER A 254 11.10 11.79 25.13
C SER A 254 9.79 11.18 24.59
N TRP A 255 9.84 10.63 23.38
CA TRP A 255 8.75 9.90 22.71
C TRP A 255 8.83 8.38 22.90
N GLN A 256 9.67 7.93 23.84
CA GLN A 256 9.91 6.52 24.17
C GLN A 256 10.59 5.72 23.04
N ILE A 257 11.16 6.41 22.04
CA ILE A 257 11.91 5.79 20.95
C ILE A 257 13.37 5.62 21.41
N SER A 258 13.88 4.39 21.36
CA SER A 258 15.27 4.10 21.74
C SER A 258 16.26 4.76 20.79
N ARG A 259 17.49 4.99 21.27
CA ARG A 259 18.57 5.55 20.44
C ARG A 259 18.78 4.74 19.15
N GLN A 260 18.77 3.41 19.23
CA GLN A 260 18.93 2.54 18.07
C GLN A 260 17.81 2.74 17.04
N LYS A 261 16.53 2.74 17.48
CA LYS A 261 15.38 2.96 16.59
C LYS A 261 15.43 4.34 15.96
N ALA A 262 15.75 5.37 16.75
CA ALA A 262 15.90 6.74 16.25
C ALA A 262 17.01 6.85 15.19
N SER A 263 18.19 6.25 15.44
CA SER A 263 19.27 6.21 14.45
C SER A 263 18.86 5.49 13.16
N THR A 264 18.11 4.38 13.25
CA THR A 264 17.59 3.69 12.07
C THR A 264 16.56 4.53 11.31
N LEU A 265 15.63 5.21 12.02
CA LEU A 265 14.67 6.13 11.39
C LEU A 265 15.38 7.24 10.61
N LEU A 266 16.40 7.86 11.21
CA LEU A 266 17.19 8.91 10.55
C LEU A 266 17.96 8.38 9.33
N ALA A 267 18.56 7.20 9.43
CA ALA A 267 19.29 6.59 8.33
C ALA A 267 18.36 6.30 7.14
N VAL A 268 17.17 5.74 7.38
CA VAL A 268 16.18 5.51 6.32
C VAL A 268 15.66 6.83 5.76
N ALA A 269 15.36 7.82 6.61
CA ALA A 269 14.89 9.12 6.18
C ALA A 269 15.89 9.82 5.24
N ALA A 270 17.19 9.66 5.48
CA ALA A 270 18.26 10.26 4.66
C ALA A 270 18.29 9.69 3.22
N VAL A 271 17.95 8.41 3.04
CA VAL A 271 17.93 7.75 1.72
C VAL A 271 16.53 7.68 1.11
N TRP A 272 15.51 8.16 1.82
CA TRP A 272 14.11 8.07 1.35
C TRP A 272 13.87 8.69 -0.03
N PRO A 273 14.45 9.86 -0.39
CA PRO A 273 14.25 10.42 -1.74
C PRO A 273 14.65 9.48 -2.87
N GLU A 274 15.67 8.64 -2.65
CA GLU A 274 16.12 7.63 -3.62
C GLU A 274 15.20 6.41 -3.62
N LEU A 275 14.69 6.01 -2.45
CA LEU A 275 13.77 4.87 -2.31
C LEU A 275 12.36 5.17 -2.82
N ALA A 276 11.89 6.41 -2.69
CA ALA A 276 10.55 6.82 -3.10
C ALA A 276 10.36 6.74 -4.62
N GLN A 277 11.45 6.80 -5.40
CA GLN A 277 11.41 6.62 -6.86
C GLN A 277 11.18 5.16 -7.27
N LEU A 278 11.34 4.21 -6.34
CA LEU A 278 11.21 2.78 -6.56
C LEU A 278 9.87 2.21 -6.04
N SER A 279 9.04 3.02 -5.38
CA SER A 279 7.83 2.62 -4.66
C SER A 279 6.55 3.12 -5.31
#